data_AF-A0A2D4ZRL6-F1
#
_entry.id   AF-A0A2D4ZRL6-F1
#
_cell.length_a   1.000
_cell.length_b   1.000
_cell.length_c   1.000
_cell.angle_alpha   90.00
_cell.angle_beta   90.00
_cell.angle_gamma   90.00
#
_symmetry.space_group_name_H-M   'P 1'
#
loop_
_entity.id
_entity.type
_entity.pdbx_description
1 polymer ?
#
loop_
_entity_poly.entity_id
_entity_poly.type
_entity_poly.pdbx_seq_one_letter_code
_entity_poly.pdbx_strand_id
1 'polypeptide(L)' 'MDLSRKNITELARELRKNPTPSEKLFRELVRKRRFKGLRFIRQKPFVHTQYGTKRYFYIADFYCAEHKLIVEIDGKVH' A
#
# COMPACT_ATOMS: atom_id res chain seq x y z
N MET A 1 1.16 -18.99 -9.27
CA MET A 1 0.94 -17.52 -9.30
C MET A 1 2.27 -16.89 -9.62
N ASP A 2 2.45 -16.31 -10.81
CA ASP A 2 3.70 -15.67 -11.18
C ASP A 2 3.95 -14.48 -10.23
N LEU A 3 5.07 -14.48 -9.51
CA LEU A 3 5.42 -13.46 -8.51
C LEU A 3 6.08 -12.23 -9.16
N SER A 4 5.92 -12.05 -10.48
CA SER A 4 6.51 -10.95 -11.22
C SER A 4 5.99 -9.58 -10.76
N ARG A 5 6.84 -8.55 -10.95
CA ARG A 5 6.53 -7.15 -10.63
C ARG A 5 5.26 -6.65 -11.34
N LYS A 6 4.89 -7.28 -12.45
CA LYS A 6 3.70 -6.96 -13.25
C LYS A 6 2.43 -7.33 -12.48
N ASN A 7 2.38 -8.54 -11.94
CA ASN A 7 1.19 -9.07 -11.25
C ASN A 7 0.89 -8.33 -9.94
N ILE A 8 1.90 -7.98 -9.14
CA ILE A 8 1.68 -7.19 -7.92
C ILE A 8 1.22 -5.76 -8.23
N THR A 9 1.67 -5.19 -9.35
CA THR A 9 1.24 -3.85 -9.76
C THR A 9 -0.23 -3.85 -10.18
N GLU A 10 -0.68 -4.93 -10.83
CA GLU A 10 -2.08 -5.15 -11.18
C GLU A 10 -2.94 -5.34 -9.94
N LEU A 11 -2.53 -6.19 -9.00
CA LEU A 11 -3.22 -6.35 -7.71
C LEU A 11 -3.33 -5.01 -6.96
N ALA A 12 -2.25 -4.23 -6.90
CA ALA A 12 -2.28 -2.89 -6.30
C ALA A 12 -3.24 -1.93 -7.03
N ARG A 13 -3.47 -2.09 -8.34
CA ARG A 13 -4.47 -1.29 -9.07
C ARG A 13 -5.89 -1.75 -8.75
N GLU A 14 -6.11 -3.04 -8.56
CA GLU A 14 -7.41 -3.60 -8.16
C GLU A 14 -7.81 -3.17 -6.76
N LEU A 15 -6.91 -3.28 -5.78
CA LEU A 15 -7.12 -2.79 -4.41
C LEU A 15 -7.44 -1.29 -4.40
N ARG A 16 -6.84 -0.52 -5.31
CA ARG A 16 -7.15 0.90 -5.47
C ARG A 16 -8.58 1.17 -5.98
N LYS A 17 -9.21 0.24 -6.68
CA LYS A 17 -10.61 0.37 -7.13
C LYS A 17 -11.59 -0.03 -6.02
N ASN A 18 -11.20 -0.95 -5.16
CA ASN A 18 -12.06 -1.55 -4.14
C ASN A 18 -11.53 -1.36 -2.70
N PRO A 19 -11.34 -0.12 -2.20
CA PRO A 19 -10.86 0.10 -0.83
C PRO A 19 -11.97 -0.19 0.19
N THR A 20 -11.58 -0.63 1.39
CA THR A 20 -12.47 -0.79 2.54
C THR A 20 -13.02 0.57 3.01
N PRO A 21 -14.12 0.60 3.78
CA PRO A 21 -14.63 1.84 4.36
C PRO A 21 -13.58 2.59 5.21
N SER A 22 -12.78 1.85 5.99
CA SER A 22 -11.73 2.43 6.84
C SER A 22 -10.60 3.06 6.01
N GLU A 23 -10.16 2.39 4.94
CA GLU A 23 -9.19 2.96 4.01
C GLU A 23 -9.72 4.19 3.28
N LYS A 24 -11.00 4.20 2.89
CA LYS A 24 -11.64 5.38 2.30
C LYS A 24 -11.59 6.57 3.25
N LEU A 25 -11.96 6.36 4.51
CA LEU A 25 -11.92 7.40 5.54
C LEU A 25 -10.50 7.96 5.72
N PHE A 26 -9.51 7.09 5.94
CA PHE A 26 -8.13 7.52 6.11
C PHE A 26 -7.60 8.28 4.89
N ARG A 27 -7.89 7.79 3.68
CA ARG A 27 -7.52 8.46 2.43
C ARG A 27 -8.06 9.89 2.38
N GLU A 28 -9.28 10.16 2.82
CA GLU A 28 -9.84 11.51 2.83
C GLU A 28 -9.10 12.46 3.78
N LEU A 29 -8.59 11.94 4.90
CA LEU A 29 -7.79 12.69 5.87
C LEU A 29 -6.39 13.03 5.35
N VAL A 30 -5.75 12.11 4.61
CA VAL A 30 -4.33 12.26 4.23
C VAL A 30 -4.10 12.68 2.78
N ARG A 31 -5.10 12.56 1.89
CA ARG A 31 -4.94 12.88 0.46
C ARG A 31 -4.54 14.33 0.24
N LYS A 32 -3.94 14.62 -0.93
CA LYS A 32 -3.58 15.97 -1.36
C LYS A 32 -2.77 16.74 -0.31
N ARG A 33 -1.90 16.05 0.44
CA ARG A 33 -1.06 16.64 1.50
C ARG A 33 -1.86 17.32 2.62
N ARG A 34 -3.13 16.95 2.83
CA ARG A 34 -4.00 17.53 3.87
C ARG A 34 -3.50 17.26 5.29
N PHE A 35 -2.88 16.11 5.52
CA PHE A 35 -2.29 15.79 6.81
C PHE A 35 -0.85 16.32 6.87
N LYS A 36 -0.65 17.42 7.60
CA LYS A 36 0.68 18.01 7.89
C LYS A 36 1.54 18.27 6.65
N GLY A 37 0.96 18.48 5.47
CA GLY A 37 1.73 18.65 4.22
C GLY A 37 2.35 17.36 3.66
N LEU A 38 2.16 16.22 4.34
CA LEU A 38 2.82 14.95 4.01
C LEU A 38 2.15 14.23 2.84
N ARG A 39 2.95 13.59 1.99
CA ARG A 39 2.42 12.79 0.88
C ARG A 39 2.26 11.32 1.28
N PHE A 40 1.00 10.87 1.37
CA PHE A 40 0.65 9.47 1.51
C PHE A 40 0.28 8.84 0.16
N ILE A 41 0.90 7.70 -0.15
CA ILE A 41 0.66 6.88 -1.34
C ILE A 41 -0.11 5.65 -0.90
N ARG A 42 -1.28 5.42 -1.50
CA ARG A 42 -2.11 4.24 -1.18
C ARG A 42 -1.71 3.01 -1.99
N GLN A 43 -1.85 1.83 -1.37
CA GLN A 43 -1.68 0.51 -1.98
C GLN A 43 -0.32 0.41 -2.68
N LYS A 44 0.76 0.65 -1.92
CA LYS A 44 2.13 0.73 -2.45
C LYS A 44 2.73 -0.68 -2.48
N PRO A 45 3.04 -1.23 -3.67
CA PRO A 45 3.74 -2.51 -3.75
C PRO A 45 5.19 -2.38 -3.30
N PHE A 46 5.61 -3.31 -2.44
CA PHE A 46 6.98 -3.53 -1.99
C PHE A 46 7.41 -4.93 -2.41
N VAL A 47 8.63 -5.03 -2.94
CA VAL A 47 9.24 -6.31 -3.27
C VAL A 47 10.56 -6.40 -2.52
N HIS A 48 10.72 -7.48 -1.77
CA HIS A 48 11.89 -7.78 -0.98
C HIS A 48 12.46 -9.14 -1.42
N THR A 49 13.78 -9.28 -1.36
CA THR A 49 14.45 -10.55 -1.66
C THR A 49 15.03 -11.07 -0.37
N GLN A 50 14.62 -12.27 0.03
CA GLN A 50 15.12 -12.94 1.23
C GLN A 50 15.98 -14.13 0.79
N TYR A 51 17.07 -14.40 1.51
CA TYR A 51 18.03 -15.49 1.35
C TYR A 51 17.97 -16.26 0.01
N GLY A 52 18.93 -15.99 -0.87
CA GLY A 52 19.01 -16.60 -2.20
C GLY A 52 18.21 -15.83 -3.26
N THR A 53 17.56 -16.55 -4.17
CA THR A 53 16.85 -15.97 -5.34
C THR A 53 15.35 -15.74 -5.09
N LYS A 54 14.84 -16.02 -3.88
CA LYS A 54 13.41 -15.96 -3.59
C LYS A 54 12.95 -14.53 -3.33
N ARG A 55 11.93 -14.10 -4.08
CA ARG A 55 11.32 -12.77 -3.97
C ARG A 55 9.99 -12.87 -3.23
N TYR A 56 9.87 -12.03 -2.22
CA TYR A 56 8.66 -11.81 -1.44
C TYR A 56 8.10 -10.44 -1.77
N PHE A 57 6.80 -10.29 -1.59
CA PHE A 57 6.17 -9.01 -1.78
C PHE A 57 5.01 -8.80 -0.84
N TYR A 58 4.68 -7.54 -0.66
CA TYR A 58 3.50 -7.10 0.06
C TYR A 58 3.04 -5.76 -0.53
N ILE A 59 1.79 -5.39 -0.28
CA ILE A 59 1.24 -4.12 -0.69
C ILE A 59 0.79 -3.42 0.59
N ALA A 60 1.41 -2.29 0.90
CA ALA A 60 1.02 -1.50 2.07
C ALA A 60 -0.19 -0.63 1.76
N ASP A 61 -1.15 -0.55 2.69
CA ASP A 61 -2.36 0.27 2.51
C ASP A 61 -2.01 1.73 2.27
N PHE A 62 -1.12 2.30 3.10
CA PHE A 62 -0.59 3.65 2.93
C PHE A 62 0.91 3.73 3.23
N TYR A 63 1.62 4.50 2.41
CA TYR A 63 3.05 4.74 2.56
C TYR A 63 3.39 6.23 2.47
N CYS A 64 4.14 6.73 3.45
CA CYS A 64 4.75 8.05 3.46
C CYS A 64 6.27 7.92 3.27
N ALA A 65 6.74 8.29 2.07
CA ALA A 65 8.16 8.20 1.74
C ALA A 65 9.06 9.12 2.57
N GLU A 66 8.54 10.30 2.91
CA GLU A 66 9.27 11.34 3.67
C GLU A 66 9.72 10.83 5.04
N HIS A 67 8.98 9.90 5.64
CA HIS A 67 9.26 9.32 6.96
C HIS A 67 9.56 7.82 6.91
N LYS A 68 9.64 7.21 5.71
CA LYS A 68 9.71 5.75 5.53
C LYS A 68 8.64 5.00 6.35
N LEU A 69 7.45 5.61 6.45
CA LEU A 69 6.37 5.14 7.31
C LEU A 69 5.34 4.36 6.50
N ILE A 70 5.02 3.16 6.95
CA ILE A 70 3.88 2.36 6.50
C ILE A 70 2.77 2.51 7.54
N VAL A 71 1.54 2.66 7.06
CA VAL A 71 0.31 2.62 7.87
C VAL A 71 -0.58 1.55 7.27
N GLU A 72 -0.82 0.48 8.02
CA GLU A 72 -1.79 -0.57 7.70
C GLU A 72 -3.07 -0.32 8.50
N ILE A 73 -4.23 -0.54 7.87
CA ILE A 73 -5.52 -0.33 8.51
C ILE A 73 -6.16 -1.68 8.77
N ASP A 74 -5.92 -2.20 9.97
CA ASP A 74 -6.58 -3.41 10.45
C ASP A 74 -8.08 -3.12 10.66
N GLY A 75 -8.91 -3.70 9.79
CA GLY A 75 -10.37 -3.68 9.92
C GLY A 75 -10.92 -4.96 10.55
N LYS A 76 -12.24 -5.02 10.76
CA LYS A 76 -12.96 -6.30 11.02
C LYS A 76 -12.93 -7.25 9.83
N VAL A 77 -12.64 -6.71 8.64
CA VAL A 77 -12.40 -7.43 7.40
C VAL A 77 -10.92 -7.25 7.08
N HIS A 78 -10.10 -8.04 7.76
CA HIS A 78 -8.72 -8.34 7.44
C HIS A 78 -8.57 -9.85 7.55
#